data_AF-A0A4Y2X6D2-F1
#
_entry.id   AF-A0A4Y2X6D2-F1
#
_cell.length_a   1.000
_cell.length_b   1.000
_cell.length_c   1.000
_cell.angle_alpha   90.00
_cell.angle_beta   90.00
_cell.angle_gamma   90.00
#
_symmetry.space_group_name_H-M   'P 1'
#
loop_
_entity.id
_entity.type
_entity.pdbx_description
1 polymer ?
#
loop_
_entity_poly.entity_id
_entity_poly.type
_entity_poly.pdbx_seq_one_letter_code
_entity_poly.pdbx_strand_id
1 'polypeptide(L)'
;MPPRLLHRPRFWNLVAYEVLYHEWAQVVHLKAFAHVFVCLVKPGTKQEVKNLANKISQTFKTCTDRHKLEISLDKTNYLHINKNRSGSIWYSGIKWGQNNIKRAIAIKYFEVLIDYKLNFAAHISAIKNKSLILPQELKKVNRTSWGFSKNIR
;
A
#
# COMPACT_ATOMS: atom_id res chain seq x y z
N MET A 1 0.33 -10.86 -20.59
CA MET A 1 -0.58 -11.68 -19.76
C MET A 1 -1.99 -11.09 -19.80
N PRO A 2 -3.06 -11.89 -19.96
CA PRO A 2 -4.42 -11.38 -20.06
C PRO A 2 -4.91 -10.83 -18.70
N PRO A 3 -5.64 -9.70 -18.69
CA PRO A 3 -6.17 -9.11 -17.48
C PRO A 3 -7.46 -9.85 -17.09
N ARG A 4 -7.57 -10.25 -15.81
CA ARG A 4 -8.75 -10.89 -15.17
C ARG A 4 -8.80 -12.42 -15.24
N LEU A 5 -7.84 -13.08 -14.59
CA LEU A 5 -8.08 -14.42 -14.06
C LEU A 5 -8.69 -14.30 -12.66
N LEU A 6 -9.87 -14.90 -12.46
CA LEU A 6 -10.61 -15.02 -11.18
C LEU A 6 -9.79 -15.66 -10.04
N HIS A 7 -8.60 -16.18 -10.33
CA HIS A 7 -7.71 -16.87 -9.39
C HIS A 7 -6.64 -15.98 -8.75
N ARG A 8 -6.46 -14.71 -9.20
CA ARG A 8 -5.42 -13.81 -8.65
C ARG A 8 -5.43 -13.69 -7.13
N PRO A 9 -6.58 -13.52 -6.46
CA PRO A 9 -6.61 -13.47 -4.99
C PRO A 9 -6.12 -14.76 -4.34
N ARG A 10 -6.41 -15.93 -4.95
CA ARG A 10 -6.00 -17.23 -4.40
C ARG A 10 -4.48 -17.43 -4.46
N PHE A 11 -3.81 -16.94 -5.50
CA PHE A 11 -2.35 -17.03 -5.60
C PHE A 11 -1.63 -16.19 -4.55
N TRP A 12 -2.13 -14.97 -4.28
CA TRP A 12 -1.56 -14.13 -3.23
C TRP A 12 -1.77 -14.69 -1.83
N ASN A 13 -2.76 -15.55 -1.61
CA ASN A 13 -2.93 -16.24 -0.34
C ASN A 13 -1.78 -17.20 -0.02
N LEU A 14 -1.08 -17.76 -1.01
CA LEU A 14 0.12 -18.57 -0.77
C LEU A 14 1.24 -17.73 -0.14
N VAL A 15 1.47 -16.54 -0.72
CA VAL A 15 2.44 -15.58 -0.18
C VAL A 15 2.01 -15.07 1.19
N ALA A 16 0.73 -14.73 1.33
CA ALA A 16 0.20 -14.24 2.60
C ALA A 16 0.34 -15.28 3.71
N TYR A 17 0.00 -16.55 3.44
CA TYR A 17 0.13 -17.61 4.43
C TYR A 17 1.58 -17.77 4.88
N GLU A 18 2.52 -17.94 3.96
CA GLU A 18 3.93 -18.17 4.33
C GLU A 18 4.56 -17.00 5.08
N VAL A 19 4.25 -15.76 4.67
CA VAL A 19 4.82 -14.59 5.32
C VAL A 19 4.12 -14.31 6.66
N LEU A 20 2.79 -14.49 6.77
CA LEU A 20 2.08 -14.25 8.03
C LEU A 20 2.40 -15.31 9.10
N TYR A 21 2.69 -16.55 8.70
CA TYR A 21 3.10 -17.62 9.61
C TYR A 21 4.61 -17.67 9.90
N HIS A 22 5.41 -16.82 9.25
CA HIS A 22 6.82 -16.67 9.59
C HIS A 22 6.98 -16.07 10.99
N GLU A 23 7.97 -16.55 11.75
CA GLU A 23 8.28 -16.01 13.06
C GLU A 23 8.95 -14.63 12.94
N TRP A 24 8.15 -13.59 13.19
CA TRP A 24 8.63 -12.22 13.25
C TRP A 24 9.01 -11.81 14.66
N ALA A 25 9.94 -10.85 14.77
CA ALA A 25 10.20 -10.18 16.05
C ALA A 25 8.92 -9.50 16.56
N GLN A 26 8.71 -9.43 17.88
CA GLN A 26 7.51 -8.85 18.49
C GLN A 26 7.22 -7.40 18.08
N VAL A 27 8.26 -6.66 17.66
CA VAL A 27 8.18 -5.28 17.17
C VAL A 27 7.69 -5.16 15.72
N VAL A 28 7.43 -6.29 15.05
CA VAL A 28 6.95 -6.35 13.66
C VAL A 28 5.49 -6.80 13.67
N HIS A 29 4.63 -6.00 13.05
CA HIS A 29 3.23 -6.34 12.81
C HIS A 29 2.96 -6.39 11.32
N LEU A 30 2.42 -7.51 10.85
CA LEU A 30 2.09 -7.71 9.44
C LEU A 30 0.59 -7.90 9.27
N LYS A 31 0.04 -7.27 8.23
CA LYS A 31 -1.33 -7.51 7.75
C LYS A 31 -1.31 -7.69 6.24
N ALA A 32 -2.19 -8.57 5.76
CA ALA A 32 -2.39 -8.82 4.35
C ALA A 32 -3.88 -8.79 4.04
N PHE A 33 -4.24 -8.26 2.87
CA PHE A 33 -5.58 -8.40 2.32
C PHE A 33 -5.52 -8.41 0.79
N ALA A 34 -6.08 -9.48 0.20
CA ALA A 34 -5.96 -9.79 -1.22
C ALA A 34 -4.49 -9.74 -1.69
N HIS A 35 -4.12 -8.72 -2.46
CA HIS A 35 -2.78 -8.56 -3.04
C HIS A 35 -1.96 -7.45 -2.35
N VAL A 36 -2.48 -6.86 -1.27
CA VAL A 36 -1.85 -5.75 -0.56
C VAL A 36 -1.35 -6.21 0.80
N PHE A 37 -0.09 -5.90 1.08
CA PHE A 37 0.60 -6.21 2.33
C PHE A 37 1.04 -4.93 3.02
N VAL A 38 0.85 -4.85 4.33
CA VAL A 38 1.33 -3.74 5.16
C VAL A 38 2.10 -4.29 6.33
N CYS A 39 3.31 -3.80 6.50
CA CYS A 39 4.17 -4.10 7.63
C CYS A 39 4.44 -2.83 8.44
N LEU A 40 4.29 -2.95 9.75
CA LEU A 40 4.62 -1.92 10.73
C LEU A 40 5.76 -2.45 11.61
N VAL A 41 6.88 -1.72 11.62
CA VAL A 41 8.05 -2.03 12.44
C VAL A 41 8.21 -0.94 13.49
N LYS A 42 8.27 -1.31 14.78
CA LYS A 42 8.40 -0.39 15.92
C LYS A 42 9.65 -0.68 16.78
N PRO A 43 10.87 -0.59 16.24
CA PRO A 43 12.08 -0.94 16.98
C PRO A 43 12.65 0.26 17.75
N GLY A 44 13.69 0.02 18.55
CA GLY A 44 14.32 1.05 19.38
C GLY A 44 15.28 1.96 18.61
N THR A 45 15.91 1.45 17.55
CA THR A 45 16.93 2.18 16.80
C THR A 45 16.69 2.22 15.28
N LYS A 46 17.25 3.25 14.61
CA LYS A 46 17.20 3.38 13.14
C LYS A 46 17.85 2.17 12.43
N GLN A 47 18.95 1.65 12.98
CA GLN A 47 19.64 0.50 12.41
C GLN A 47 18.77 -0.78 12.51
N GLU A 48 18.06 -0.98 13.62
CA GLU A 48 17.10 -2.07 13.73
C GLU A 48 15.95 -1.95 12.74
N VAL A 49 15.41 -0.73 12.51
CA VAL A 49 14.40 -0.51 11.45
C VAL A 49 14.92 -1.02 10.11
N LYS A 50 16.15 -0.62 9.73
CA LYS A 50 16.77 -1.02 8.46
C LYS A 50 16.92 -2.53 8.37
N ASN A 51 17.46 -3.15 9.41
CA ASN A 51 17.74 -4.59 9.44
C ASN A 51 16.44 -5.40 9.36
N LEU A 52 15.43 -5.05 10.16
CA LEU A 52 14.14 -5.73 10.17
C LEU A 52 13.40 -5.53 8.85
N ALA A 53 13.33 -4.30 8.33
CA ALA A 53 12.65 -4.03 7.07
C ALA A 53 13.31 -4.74 5.88
N ASN A 54 14.64 -4.83 5.84
CA ASN A 54 15.35 -5.60 4.83
C ASN A 54 15.14 -7.11 4.99
N LYS A 55 15.14 -7.64 6.22
CA LYS A 55 14.81 -9.05 6.48
C LYS A 55 13.40 -9.38 5.99
N ILE A 56 12.42 -8.53 6.32
CA ILE A 56 11.02 -8.68 5.89
C ILE A 56 10.95 -8.67 4.36
N SER A 57 11.54 -7.67 3.72
CA SER A 57 11.58 -7.55 2.26
C SER A 57 12.22 -8.76 1.59
N GLN A 58 13.31 -9.29 2.15
CA GLN A 58 13.98 -10.48 1.64
C GLN A 58 13.12 -11.74 1.78
N THR A 59 12.47 -11.96 2.92
CA THR A 59 11.54 -13.09 3.11
C THR A 59 10.39 -13.01 2.11
N PHE A 60 9.80 -11.82 1.95
CA PHE A 60 8.77 -11.60 0.93
C PHE A 60 9.28 -11.91 -0.48
N LYS A 61 10.47 -11.43 -0.84
CA LYS A 61 11.07 -11.68 -2.16
C LYS A 61 11.27 -13.17 -2.43
N THR A 62 11.85 -13.89 -1.47
CA THR A 62 12.05 -15.35 -1.57
C THR A 62 10.72 -16.08 -1.77
N CYS A 63 9.70 -15.67 -1.01
CA CYS A 63 8.36 -16.21 -1.10
C CYS A 63 7.72 -15.93 -2.47
N THR A 64 7.77 -14.69 -2.94
CA THR A 64 7.22 -14.31 -4.25
C THR A 64 7.95 -15.00 -5.40
N ASP A 65 9.28 -15.14 -5.31
CA ASP A 65 10.09 -15.81 -6.34
C ASP A 65 9.76 -17.28 -6.45
N ARG A 66 9.62 -17.97 -5.30
CA ARG A 66 9.20 -19.36 -5.24
C ARG A 66 7.85 -19.58 -5.93
N HIS A 67 6.90 -18.68 -5.70
CA HIS A 67 5.56 -18.74 -6.29
C HIS A 67 5.44 -18.08 -7.66
N LYS A 68 6.55 -17.61 -8.24
CA LYS A 68 6.61 -16.88 -9.53
C LYS A 68 5.64 -15.70 -9.59
N LEU A 69 5.52 -14.98 -8.47
CA LEU A 69 4.73 -13.77 -8.34
C LEU A 69 5.64 -12.55 -8.37
N GLU A 70 5.17 -11.49 -9.00
CA GLU A 70 5.89 -10.21 -9.07
C GLU A 70 5.16 -9.15 -8.29
N ILE A 71 5.92 -8.31 -7.58
CA ILE A 71 5.38 -7.10 -6.96
C ILE A 71 5.60 -5.89 -7.87
N SER A 72 4.70 -4.93 -7.75
CA SER A 72 4.79 -3.64 -8.44
C SER A 72 5.70 -2.71 -7.64
N LEU A 73 7.01 -2.67 -7.95
CA LEU A 73 7.99 -1.87 -7.19
C LEU A 73 7.66 -0.36 -7.20
N ASP A 74 7.02 0.13 -8.25
CA ASP A 74 6.49 1.50 -8.37
C ASP A 74 5.42 1.83 -7.32
N LYS A 75 4.67 0.83 -6.86
CA LYS A 75 3.61 0.97 -5.85
C LYS A 75 4.11 0.66 -4.44
N THR A 76 5.21 -0.07 -4.32
CA THR A 76 5.82 -0.40 -3.04
C THR A 76 6.61 0.79 -2.51
N ASN A 77 6.17 1.30 -1.37
CA ASN A 77 6.77 2.46 -0.72
C ASN A 77 6.80 2.23 0.79
N TYR A 78 7.69 2.94 1.49
CA TYR A 78 7.69 2.96 2.95
C TYR A 78 7.42 4.37 3.48
N LEU A 79 6.73 4.43 4.61
CA LEU A 79 6.50 5.65 5.38
C LEU A 79 7.32 5.58 6.66
N HIS A 80 8.21 6.56 6.87
CA HIS A 80 8.89 6.70 8.15
C HIS A 80 8.12 7.68 9.03
N ILE A 81 7.67 7.18 10.18
CA ILE A 81 6.97 7.95 11.21
C ILE A 81 7.96 8.20 12.35
N ASN A 82 8.29 9.46 12.60
CA ASN A 82 9.14 9.86 13.71
C ASN A 82 8.27 10.49 14.81
N LYS A 83 8.48 10.09 16.08
CA LYS A 83 7.86 10.75 17.23
C LYS A 83 8.26 12.23 17.31
N ASN A 84 9.52 12.53 17.02
CA ASN A 84 10.05 13.89 17.01
C ASN A 84 9.93 14.45 15.59
N ARG A 85 8.86 15.22 15.33
CA ARG A 85 8.51 15.78 14.02
C ARG A 85 9.60 16.68 13.39
N SER A 86 10.61 17.09 14.17
CA SER A 86 11.75 17.94 13.79
C SER A 86 13.06 17.19 13.54
N GLY A 87 13.09 15.85 13.71
CA GLY A 87 14.32 15.08 13.52
C GLY A 87 14.77 14.99 12.05
N SER A 88 16.08 14.85 11.83
CA SER A 88 16.66 14.71 10.49
C SER A 88 16.02 13.55 9.70
N ILE A 89 15.79 13.79 8.41
CA ILE A 89 15.24 12.80 7.49
C ILE A 89 16.23 11.65 7.37
N TRP A 90 15.82 10.46 7.82
CA TRP A 90 16.64 9.26 7.74
C TRP A 90 16.30 8.46 6.48
N TYR A 91 17.35 8.12 5.73
CA TYR A 91 17.28 7.18 4.60
C TYR A 91 17.56 5.77 5.12
N SER A 92 16.57 4.90 4.95
CA SER A 92 16.61 3.57 5.55
C SER A 92 17.44 2.58 4.76
N GLY A 93 17.67 2.82 3.47
CA GLY A 93 18.30 1.85 2.57
C GLY A 93 17.53 0.52 2.56
N ILE A 94 16.20 0.57 2.62
CA ILE A 94 15.34 -0.60 2.47
C ILE A 94 15.35 -1.01 1.01
N LYS A 95 15.64 -2.27 0.74
CA LYS A 95 15.76 -2.83 -0.60
C LYS A 95 14.73 -3.92 -0.84
N TRP A 96 14.24 -4.01 -2.07
CA TRP A 96 13.53 -5.14 -2.64
C TRP A 96 14.45 -5.83 -3.66
N GLY A 97 15.05 -6.96 -3.27
CA GLY A 97 16.17 -7.54 -4.02
C GLY A 97 17.34 -6.55 -4.11
N GLN A 98 17.75 -6.20 -5.33
CA GLN A 98 18.80 -5.21 -5.57
C GLN A 98 18.29 -3.75 -5.59
N ASN A 99 16.98 -3.55 -5.70
CA ASN A 99 16.38 -2.24 -5.92
C ASN A 99 16.01 -1.55 -4.61
N ASN A 100 16.12 -0.22 -4.55
CA ASN A 100 15.69 0.53 -3.37
C ASN A 100 14.17 0.73 -3.38
N ILE A 101 13.54 0.52 -2.22
CA ILE A 101 12.14 0.89 -2.00
C ILE A 101 12.07 2.40 -1.74
N LYS A 102 11.17 3.09 -2.43
CA LYS A 102 11.04 4.54 -2.32
C LYS A 102 10.41 4.93 -0.98
N ARG A 103 10.89 6.03 -0.41
CA ARG A 103 10.26 6.68 0.73
C ARG A 103 9.08 7.52 0.24
N ALA A 104 7.93 7.41 0.91
CA ALA A 104 6.79 8.28 0.70
C ALA A 104 6.54 9.18 1.92
N ILE A 105 5.92 10.33 1.67
CA ILE A 105 5.46 11.27 2.72
C ILE A 105 4.04 10.88 3.18
N ALA A 106 3.28 10.23 2.31
CA ALA A 106 2.00 9.60 2.60
C ALA A 106 1.86 8.30 1.79
N ILE A 107 1.19 7.30 2.38
CA ILE A 107 0.91 6.02 1.74
C ILE A 107 -0.61 5.79 1.67
N LYS A 108 -1.07 5.14 0.60
CA LYS A 108 -2.48 4.77 0.41
C LYS A 108 -2.68 3.32 0.83
N TYR A 109 -3.61 3.06 1.75
CA TYR A 109 -4.04 1.73 2.16
C TYR A 109 -5.56 1.65 2.15
N PHE A 110 -6.13 0.77 1.31
CA PHE A 110 -7.59 0.67 1.08
C PHE A 110 -8.30 2.03 0.97
N GLU A 111 -7.78 2.89 0.11
CA GLU A 111 -8.31 4.23 -0.15
C GLU A 111 -8.11 5.28 0.93
N VAL A 112 -7.66 4.87 2.11
CA VAL A 112 -7.25 5.77 3.17
C VAL A 112 -5.82 6.23 2.92
N LEU A 113 -5.59 7.55 2.99
CA LEU A 113 -4.27 8.14 2.93
C LEU A 113 -3.74 8.33 4.35
N ILE A 114 -2.57 7.76 4.62
CA ILE A 114 -1.88 7.86 5.91
C ILE A 114 -0.60 8.65 5.66
N ASP A 115 -0.48 9.81 6.27
CA ASP A 115 0.72 10.64 6.20
C ASP A 115 1.66 10.43 7.40
N TYR A 116 2.88 10.96 7.28
CA TYR A 116 3.90 10.85 8.34
C TYR A 116 3.50 11.53 9.66
N LYS A 117 2.50 12.42 9.65
CA LYS A 117 1.99 13.09 10.85
C LYS A 117 0.95 12.24 11.59
N LEU A 118 0.51 11.13 10.98
CA LEU A 118 -0.53 10.24 11.48
C LEU A 118 -1.85 10.98 11.77
N ASN A 119 -2.22 11.91 10.89
CA ASN A 119 -3.53 12.52 10.93
C ASN A 119 -4.25 12.34 9.58
N PHE A 120 -5.53 12.69 9.55
CA PHE A 120 -6.37 12.51 8.36
C PHE A 120 -6.39 13.73 7.44
N ALA A 121 -5.57 14.76 7.65
CA ALA A 121 -5.64 16.00 6.88
C ALA A 121 -5.39 15.76 5.37
N ALA A 122 -4.37 14.97 5.04
CA ALA A 122 -4.10 14.58 3.64
C ALA A 122 -5.26 13.79 3.03
N HIS A 123 -5.88 12.90 3.80
CA HIS A 123 -7.03 12.11 3.36
C HIS A 123 -8.27 12.97 3.13
N ILE A 124 -8.61 13.85 4.09
CA ILE A 124 -9.73 14.79 3.99
C ILE A 124 -9.55 15.72 2.79
N SER A 125 -8.34 16.23 2.57
CA SER A 125 -8.02 17.04 1.39
C SER A 125 -8.24 16.26 0.09
N ALA A 126 -7.81 14.99 0.03
CA ALA A 126 -8.04 14.14 -1.14
C ALA A 126 -9.53 13.87 -1.38
N ILE A 127 -10.33 13.64 -0.31
CA ILE A 127 -11.79 13.50 -0.40
C ILE A 127 -12.41 14.79 -0.92
N LYS A 128 -12.04 15.95 -0.37
CA LYS A 128 -12.51 17.27 -0.81
C LYS A 128 -12.24 17.49 -2.29
N ASN A 129 -11.03 17.15 -2.76
CA ASN A 129 -10.69 17.29 -4.17
C ASN A 129 -11.51 16.34 -5.06
N LYS A 130 -11.70 15.09 -4.64
CA LYS A 130 -12.59 14.14 -5.34
C LYS A 130 -14.04 14.64 -5.38
N SER A 131 -14.56 15.20 -4.29
CA SER A 131 -15.93 15.72 -4.23
C SER A 131 -16.13 16.99 -5.08
N LEU A 132 -15.07 17.74 -5.38
CA LEU A 132 -15.16 18.88 -6.31
C LEU A 132 -15.25 18.44 -7.78
N ILE A 133 -14.65 17.31 -8.12
CA ILE A 133 -14.70 16.73 -9.48
C ILE A 133 -16.03 16.01 -9.72
N LEU A 134 -16.58 15.35 -8.70
CA LEU A 134 -17.80 14.55 -8.81
C LEU A 134 -19.00 15.31 -9.45
N PRO A 135 -19.32 16.58 -9.09
CA PRO A 135 -20.36 17.35 -9.76
C PRO A 135 -20.09 17.60 -11.25
N GLN A 136 -18.83 17.75 -11.66
CA GLN A 136 -18.48 17.94 -13.07
C GLN A 136 -18.67 16.66 -13.86
N GLU A 137 -18.27 15.52 -13.30
CA GLU A 137 -18.50 14.21 -13.90
C GLU A 137 -19.99 13.85 -13.97
N LEU A 138 -20.77 14.15 -12.92
CA LEU A 138 -22.23 14.00 -12.93
C LEU A 138 -22.90 14.90 -13.98
N LYS A 139 -22.40 16.13 -14.18
CA LYS A 139 -22.88 17.01 -15.27
C LYS A 139 -22.59 16.43 -16.65
N LYS A 140 -21.50 15.68 -16.85
CA LYS A 140 -21.21 14.98 -18.13
C LYS A 140 -22.18 13.82 -18.37
N VAL A 141 -22.50 13.07 -17.31
CA VAL A 141 -23.51 11.99 -17.34
C VAL A 141 -24.90 12.55 -17.70
N ASN A 142 -25.28 13.72 -17.18
CA ASN A 142 -26.54 14.37 -17.56
C ASN A 142 -26.54 14.99 -18.97
N ARG A 143 -25.37 15.25 -19.57
CA ARG A 143 -25.25 15.84 -20.93
C ARG A 143 -25.17 14.80 -22.04
N THR A 144 -24.69 13.60 -21.74
CA THR A 144 -24.82 12.46 -22.65
C THR A 144 -26.15 11.80 -22.35
N SER A 145 -27.02 11.71 -23.36
CA SER A 145 -28.36 11.15 -23.29
C SER A 145 -28.38 9.76 -22.65
N TRP A 146 -28.45 9.68 -21.33
CA TRP A 146 -28.99 8.54 -20.63
C TRP A 146 -30.48 8.56 -20.93
N GLY A 147 -30.88 7.75 -21.92
CA GLY A 147 -32.27 7.48 -22.20
C GLY A 147 -32.90 6.80 -20.99
N PHE A 148 -33.31 7.59 -20.00
CA PHE A 148 -34.45 7.22 -19.17
C PHE A 148 -35.62 7.11 -20.15
N SER A 149 -35.93 5.87 -20.56
CA SER A 149 -37.06 5.61 -21.42
C SER A 149 -38.30 6.15 -20.72
N LYS A 150 -39.00 7.10 -21.34
CA LYS A 150 -40.29 7.61 -20.85
C LYS A 150 -41.42 6.56 -20.88
N ASN A 151 -41.12 5.31 -21.17
CA ASN A 151 -42.06 4.20 -21.29
C ASN A 151 -41.93 3.18 -20.14
N ILE A 152 -41.92 3.66 -18.89
CA ILE A 152 -42.35 2.81 -17.78
C ILE A 152 -43.83 3.11 -17.61
N ARG A 153 -44.65 2.23 -18.19
CA ARG A 153 -46.11 2.28 -18.16
C ARG A 153 -46.64 1.62 -16.90
#